data_AF-A0A0H4PQX1-F1
#
_entry.id   AF-A0A0H4PQX1-F1
#
_cell.length_a   1.000
_cell.length_b   1.000
_cell.length_c   1.000
_cell.angle_alpha   90.00
_cell.angle_beta   90.00
_cell.angle_gamma   90.00
#
_symmetry.space_group_name_H-M   'P 1'
#
loop_
_entity.id
_entity.type
_entity.pdbx_description
1 polymer ?
#
loop_
_entity_poly.entity_id
_entity_poly.type
_entity_poly.pdbx_seq_one_letter_code
_entity_poly.pdbx_strand_id
1 'polypeptide(L)'
;MILIWKNKGLLVIAYLMVSMFLTALVLGVLKRNFGGVFMSIDLNQSIGIGFLLSAIWTFLTRNDFYLNSSGEKVKMKTRNEFFFITMQIWSYLFLIAGFAFLFYGFF
;
A
#
# COMPACT_ATOMS: atom_id res chain seq x y z
N MET A 1 15.54 -16.14 16.33
CA MET A 1 15.78 -16.12 14.86
C MET A 1 14.81 -15.13 14.25
N ILE A 2 15.30 -13.95 13.85
CA ILE A 2 14.51 -13.01 13.04
C ILE A 2 14.33 -13.68 11.67
N LEU A 3 13.08 -13.92 11.29
CA LEU A 3 12.71 -14.49 10.00
C LEU A 3 13.06 -13.44 8.92
N ILE A 4 14.30 -13.48 8.44
CA ILE A 4 14.74 -12.63 7.33
C ILE A 4 14.07 -13.20 6.08
N TRP A 5 12.90 -12.64 5.76
CA TRP A 5 12.11 -13.01 4.60
C TRP A 5 12.94 -12.76 3.33
N LYS A 6 13.47 -13.82 2.73
CA LYS A 6 14.00 -13.80 1.36
C LYS A 6 12.78 -13.57 0.45
N ASN A 7 12.80 -12.48 -0.32
CA ASN A 7 11.77 -12.08 -1.29
C ASN A 7 10.61 -11.22 -0.73
N LYS A 8 10.97 -10.08 -0.14
CA LYS A 8 10.06 -9.02 0.31
C LYS A 8 9.11 -8.46 -0.77
N GLY A 9 9.32 -8.77 -2.05
CA GLY A 9 8.37 -8.41 -3.12
C GLY A 9 6.94 -8.93 -2.89
N LEU A 10 6.76 -10.10 -2.28
CA LEU A 10 5.40 -10.60 -1.98
C LEU A 10 4.63 -9.68 -1.01
N LEU A 11 5.35 -8.86 -0.23
CA LEU A 11 4.73 -7.90 0.68
C LEU A 11 3.88 -6.87 -0.08
N VAL A 12 4.19 -6.57 -1.34
CA VAL A 12 3.38 -5.66 -2.18
C VAL A 12 1.93 -6.14 -2.27
N ILE A 13 1.70 -7.43 -2.53
CA ILE A 13 0.35 -8.01 -2.59
C ILE A 13 -0.30 -7.98 -1.21
N ALA A 14 0.45 -8.32 -0.16
CA ALA A 14 -0.07 -8.29 1.20
C ALA A 14 -0.51 -6.88 1.59
N TYR A 15 0.28 -5.86 1.29
CA TYR A 15 -0.05 -4.45 1.54
C TYR A 15 -1.29 -4.03 0.77
N LEU A 16 -1.43 -4.45 -0.49
CA LEU A 16 -2.62 -4.17 -1.28
C LEU A 16 -3.88 -4.79 -0.65
N MET A 17 -3.86 -6.10 -0.35
CA MET A 17 -5.03 -6.78 0.23
C MET A 17 -5.41 -6.19 1.59
N VAL A 18 -4.43 -5.95 2.45
CA VAL A 18 -4.64 -5.37 3.78
C VAL A 18 -5.21 -3.96 3.66
N SER A 19 -4.66 -3.12 2.76
CA SER A 19 -5.13 -1.75 2.56
C SER A 19 -6.56 -1.72 2.02
N MET A 20 -6.90 -2.58 1.06
CA MET A 20 -8.24 -2.67 0.50
C MET A 20 -9.26 -3.11 1.55
N PHE A 21 -8.90 -4.10 2.37
CA PHE A 21 -9.77 -4.60 3.45
C PHE A 21 -9.98 -3.53 4.54
N LEU A 22 -8.92 -2.85 4.96
CA LEU A 22 -8.99 -1.74 5.92
C LEU A 22 -9.88 -0.61 5.41
N THR A 23 -9.71 -0.20 4.15
CA THR A 23 -10.55 0.82 3.53
C THR A 23 -12.01 0.42 3.52
N ALA A 24 -12.33 -0.83 3.15
CA ALA A 24 -13.70 -1.34 3.15
C ALA A 24 -14.32 -1.32 4.56
N LEU A 25 -13.58 -1.76 5.58
CA LEU A 25 -14.05 -1.73 6.96
C LEU A 25 -14.27 -0.30 7.47
N VAL A 26 -13.27 0.58 7.29
CA VAL A 26 -13.32 1.96 7.76
C VAL A 26 -14.45 2.72 7.08
N LEU A 27 -14.57 2.62 5.76
CA LEU A 27 -15.67 3.26 5.03
C LEU A 27 -17.03 2.65 5.38
N GLY A 28 -17.12 1.34 5.60
CA GLY A 28 -18.36 0.69 6.06
C GLY A 28 -18.81 1.21 7.42
N VAL A 29 -17.87 1.37 8.36
CA VAL A 29 -18.13 1.94 9.69
C VAL A 29 -18.50 3.43 9.58
N LEU A 30 -17.80 4.21 8.76
CA LEU A 30 -18.09 5.64 8.55
C LEU A 30 -19.47 5.85 7.93
N LYS A 31 -19.80 5.09 6.88
CA LYS A 31 -21.13 5.11 6.24
C LYS A 31 -22.24 4.82 7.23
N ARG A 32 -22.06 3.81 8.09
CA ARG A 32 -23.08 3.40 9.06
C ARG A 32 -23.28 4.38 10.21
N ASN A 33 -22.20 4.97 10.74
CA ASN A 33 -22.29 5.78 11.97
C ASN A 33 -22.40 7.29 11.73
N PHE A 34 -21.78 7.81 10.66
CA PHE A 34 -21.70 9.25 10.43
C PHE A 34 -22.57 9.71 9.25
N GLY A 35 -22.83 8.85 8.26
CA GLY A 35 -23.62 9.21 7.08
C GLY A 35 -23.04 10.40 6.30
N GLY A 36 -23.89 11.14 5.58
CA GLY A 36 -23.49 12.36 4.85
C GLY A 36 -22.54 12.09 3.68
N VAL A 37 -21.42 12.84 3.64
CA VAL A 37 -20.39 12.77 2.56
C VAL A 37 -19.82 11.36 2.39
N PHE A 38 -19.85 10.52 3.44
CA PHE A 38 -19.39 9.15 3.33
C PHE A 38 -20.35 8.25 2.54
N MET A 39 -21.64 8.58 2.46
CA MET A 39 -22.61 7.81 1.65
C MET A 39 -22.42 8.00 0.16
N SER A 40 -21.94 9.17 -0.28
CA SER A 40 -21.66 9.46 -1.68
C SER A 40 -20.37 8.80 -2.20
N ILE A 41 -19.56 8.22 -1.31
CA ILE A 41 -18.36 7.49 -1.71
C ILE A 41 -18.78 6.20 -2.41
N ASP A 42 -18.50 6.09 -3.70
CA ASP A 42 -18.81 4.91 -4.50
C ASP A 42 -17.74 3.82 -4.35
N LEU A 43 -17.93 2.69 -5.05
CA LEU A 43 -16.98 1.58 -5.02
C LEU A 43 -15.63 2.00 -5.63
N ASN A 44 -15.64 2.81 -6.69
CA ASN A 44 -14.42 3.23 -7.38
C ASN A 44 -13.55 4.12 -6.49
N GLN A 45 -14.16 5.08 -5.80
CA GLN A 45 -13.46 5.93 -4.84
C GLN A 45 -12.92 5.12 -3.66
N SER A 46 -13.68 4.12 -3.20
CA SER A 46 -13.22 3.19 -2.15
C SER A 46 -11.98 2.40 -2.59
N ILE A 47 -11.99 1.89 -3.82
CA ILE A 47 -10.84 1.21 -4.44
C ILE A 47 -9.66 2.18 -4.58
N GLY A 48 -9.91 3.42 -5.02
CA GLY A 48 -8.90 4.46 -5.15
C GLY A 48 -8.18 4.77 -3.83
N ILE A 49 -8.94 4.92 -2.74
CA ILE A 49 -8.38 5.12 -1.38
C ILE A 49 -7.53 3.91 -0.97
N GLY A 50 -7.98 2.68 -1.24
CA GLY A 50 -7.21 1.46 -0.96
C GLY A 50 -5.87 1.40 -1.72
N PHE A 51 -5.86 1.78 -3.00
CA PHE A 51 -4.64 1.88 -3.78
C PHE A 51 -3.69 2.98 -3.27
N LEU A 52 -4.20 4.15 -2.87
CA LEU A 52 -3.37 5.21 -2.29
C LEU A 52 -2.72 4.77 -0.98
N LEU A 53 -3.46 4.10 -0.09
CA LEU A 53 -2.91 3.54 1.15
C LEU A 53 -1.83 2.49 0.86
N SER A 54 -2.08 1.60 -0.10
CA SER A 54 -1.09 0.62 -0.54
C SER A 54 0.17 1.28 -1.13
N ALA A 55 0.00 2.36 -1.91
CA ALA A 55 1.10 3.13 -2.48
C ALA A 55 1.99 3.73 -1.39
N ILE A 56 1.39 4.35 -0.37
CA ILE A 56 2.08 4.94 0.78
C ILE A 56 2.82 3.85 1.57
N TRP A 57 2.14 2.75 1.90
CA TRP A 57 2.74 1.65 2.65
C TRP A 57 3.94 1.04 1.91
N THR A 58 3.76 0.76 0.62
CA THR A 58 4.82 0.22 -0.25
C THR A 58 6.00 1.20 -0.35
N PHE A 59 5.72 2.51 -0.43
CA PHE A 59 6.76 3.54 -0.44
C PHE A 59 7.57 3.58 0.87
N LEU A 60 6.89 3.54 2.02
CA LEU A 60 7.54 3.56 3.32
C LEU A 60 8.44 2.34 3.53
N THR A 61 8.03 1.20 2.97
CA THR A 61 8.74 -0.08 3.13
C THR A 61 9.73 -0.36 1.99
N ARG A 62 9.94 0.59 1.07
CA ARG A 62 10.84 0.43 -0.09
C ARG A 62 12.31 0.26 0.30
N ASN A 63 12.70 0.87 1.41
CA ASN A 63 14.10 0.98 1.83
C ASN A 63 14.49 -0.18 2.75
N ASP A 64 15.33 -1.08 2.24
CA ASP A 64 15.89 -2.16 3.04
C ASP A 64 17.20 -1.73 3.71
N PHE A 65 17.09 -1.01 4.83
CA PHE A 65 18.21 -0.82 5.75
C PHE A 65 18.01 -1.71 6.97
N TYR A 66 19.05 -2.43 7.39
CA TYR A 66 19.13 -2.99 8.72
C TYR A 66 20.23 -2.26 9.50
N LEU A 67 20.04 -2.12 10.81
CA LEU A 67 21.11 -1.66 11.68
C LEU A 67 22.04 -2.85 11.94
N ASN A 68 23.31 -2.68 11.58
CA ASN A 68 24.41 -3.51 12.02
C ASN A 68 24.48 -3.50 13.57
N SER A 69 25.03 -4.55 14.20
CA SER A 69 25.42 -4.58 15.61
C SER A 69 26.23 -3.34 16.07
N SER A 70 26.89 -2.64 15.13
CA SER A 70 27.61 -1.37 15.34
C SER A 70 26.76 -0.10 15.16
N GLY A 71 25.44 -0.21 14.94
CA GLY A 71 24.53 0.92 14.75
C GLY A 71 24.53 1.55 13.35
N GLU A 72 25.28 0.99 12.40
CA GLU A 72 25.37 1.51 11.03
C GLU A 72 24.22 0.98 10.14
N LYS A 73 23.64 1.85 9.30
CA LYS A 73 22.61 1.47 8.32
C LYS A 73 23.27 0.73 7.15
N VAL A 74 23.19 -0.59 7.15
CA VAL A 74 23.68 -1.41 6.03
C VAL A 74 22.51 -1.68 5.08
N LYS A 75 22.69 -1.34 3.80
CA LYS A 75 21.72 -1.64 2.75
C LYS A 75 21.67 -3.16 2.56
N MET A 76 20.52 -3.81 2.77
CA MET A 76 20.41 -5.24 2.49
C MET A 76 20.61 -5.47 0.99
N LYS A 77 21.42 -6.47 0.64
CA LYS A 77 21.60 -6.95 -0.75
C LYS A 77 20.39 -7.74 -1.28
N THR A 78 19.29 -7.79 -0.55
CA THR A 78 18.06 -8.44 -1.00
C THR A 78 17.42 -7.54 -2.07
N ARG A 79 17.30 -8.04 -3.30
CA ARG A 79 16.55 -7.34 -4.34
C ARG A 79 15.09 -7.28 -3.93
N ASN A 80 14.63 -6.10 -3.56
CA ASN A 80 13.28 -5.84 -3.08
C ASN A 80 12.34 -5.69 -4.29
N GLU A 81 12.15 -6.80 -5.01
CA GLU A 81 11.49 -6.87 -6.31
C GLU A 81 10.33 -7.86 -6.26
N PHE A 82 9.20 -7.49 -6.86
CA PHE A 82 8.07 -8.36 -7.11
C PHE A 82 7.84 -8.42 -8.62
N PHE A 83 7.89 -9.62 -9.21
CA PHE A 83 7.90 -9.82 -10.67
C PHE A 83 8.95 -8.96 -11.41
N PHE A 84 10.19 -8.88 -10.89
CA PHE A 84 11.28 -8.05 -11.44
C PHE A 84 11.05 -6.52 -11.36
N ILE A 85 9.93 -6.09 -10.77
CA ILE A 85 9.61 -4.68 -10.57
C ILE A 85 9.96 -4.30 -9.13
N THR A 86 10.73 -3.24 -8.94
CA THR A 86 11.13 -2.77 -7.61
C THR A 86 9.92 -2.25 -6.82
N MET A 87 9.94 -2.39 -5.50
CA MET A 87 8.90 -1.84 -4.61
C MET A 87 8.63 -0.35 -4.86
N GLN A 88 9.65 0.42 -5.24
CA GLN A 88 9.48 1.83 -5.59
C GLN A 88 8.60 2.03 -6.84
N ILE A 89 8.77 1.21 -7.87
CA ILE A 89 7.93 1.26 -9.07
C ILE A 89 6.50 0.82 -8.73
N TRP A 90 6.33 -0.23 -7.93
CA TRP A 90 5.00 -0.66 -7.45
C TRP A 90 4.26 0.44 -6.70
N SER A 91 4.97 1.19 -5.86
CA SER A 91 4.38 2.36 -5.17
C SER A 91 3.86 3.40 -6.16
N TYR A 92 4.63 3.73 -7.21
CA TYR A 92 4.16 4.67 -8.24
C TYR A 92 2.98 4.12 -9.05
N LEU A 93 2.97 2.83 -9.37
CA LEU A 93 1.84 2.19 -10.06
C LEU A 93 0.56 2.28 -9.22
N PHE A 94 0.64 1.97 -7.92
CA PHE A 94 -0.50 2.10 -7.02
C PHE A 94 -0.94 3.55 -6.83
N LEU A 95 -0.02 4.50 -6.83
CA LEU A 95 -0.35 5.91 -6.74
C LEU A 95 -1.14 6.38 -7.98
N ILE A 96 -0.66 6.04 -9.18
CA ILE A 96 -1.35 6.36 -10.44
C ILE A 96 -2.72 5.69 -10.49
N ALA A 97 -2.80 4.39 -10.15
CA ALA A 97 -4.06 3.67 -10.09
C ALA A 97 -5.03 4.31 -9.09
N GLY A 98 -4.56 4.67 -7.89
CA GLY A 98 -5.36 5.30 -6.85
C GLY A 98 -6.00 6.61 -7.33
N PHE A 99 -5.22 7.50 -7.96
CA PHE A 99 -5.76 8.72 -8.55
C PHE A 99 -6.73 8.42 -9.70
N ALA A 100 -6.40 7.50 -10.60
CA ALA A 100 -7.27 7.14 -11.71
C ALA A 100 -8.66 6.66 -11.23
N PHE A 101 -8.70 5.78 -10.22
CA PHE A 101 -9.95 5.30 -9.64
C PHE A 101 -10.73 6.39 -8.89
N LEU A 102 -10.03 7.29 -8.20
CA LEU A 102 -10.68 8.45 -7.56
C LEU A 102 -11.33 9.34 -8.61
N PHE A 103 -10.61 9.75 -9.66
CA PHE A 103 -11.13 10.61 -10.71
C PHE A 103 -12.25 9.94 -11.51
N TYR A 104 -12.11 8.63 -11.79
CA TYR A 104 -13.16 7.88 -12.47
C TYR A 104 -14.46 7.85 -11.66
N GLY A 105 -14.38 7.71 -10.34
CA GLY A 105 -15.56 7.77 -9.46
C GLY A 105 -16.20 9.15 -9.32
N PHE A 106 -15.70 10.20 -9.99
CA PHE A 106 -16.36 11.51 -10.09
C PHE A 106 -17.14 11.71 -11.39
N PHE A 107 -16.88 10.89 -12.42
CA PHE A 107 -17.58 10.91 -13.71
C PHE A 107 -18.70 9.88 -13.75
#